data_AF-A0A7J0E9G2-F1
#
_entry.id   AF-A0A7J0E9G2-F1
#
_cell.length_a   1.000
_cell.length_b   1.000
_cell.length_c   1.000
_cell.angle_alpha   90.00
_cell.angle_beta   90.00
_cell.angle_gamma   90.00
#
_symmetry.space_group_name_H-M   'P 1'
#
loop_
_entity.id
_entity.type
_entity.pdbx_description
1 polymer ?
#
loop_
_entity_poly.entity_id
_entity_poly.type
_entity_poly.pdbx_seq_one_letter_code
_entity_poly.pdbx_strand_id
1 'polypeptide(L)'
;MEEIREAAMARYENLFEDQKAEVKDLFMKMDSDGDGRVSLQEYLDHPKKDGYDQEMFELVDKDGDGYWDFDEFKTFEFIYKVRGFLICEGCSCYLWGTYYACLPCYDAGNDAFGYNLCCSCYRNKSFQHDHTDFRDNHRICQLRRPKRSQRNASRPVNRANPRTIIKDGEREMEEMHNAAMAYYENLTEEQKQQARKLYELSDTNRDGTVSLEEFLDFLSEQNFSEYVPPNLFKLLDKNGNGTIDFEEFVTLYYIVKVCRGIITCDGCGGNLWGNIYFLCVECYYAGGRTYDLCCKCYHNKRFKHVHTAFLDSYVLLDRMQLKQLDRMQPKQQTQNTPTQVTYSCILDLAFLDYLNSLDHSYNGWVL
;
A
#
# COMPACT_ATOMS: atom_id res chain seq x y z
N MET A 1 0.42 -6.87 10.44
CA MET A 1 -0.21 -8.15 10.02
C MET A 1 -1.71 -8.08 9.85
N GLU A 2 -2.49 -7.50 10.77
CA GLU A 2 -3.97 -7.57 10.64
C GLU A 2 -4.53 -7.07 9.30
N GLU A 3 -4.02 -5.95 8.76
CA GLU A 3 -4.47 -5.46 7.46
C GLU A 3 -4.18 -6.43 6.32
N ILE A 4 -3.07 -7.17 6.42
CA ILE A 4 -2.69 -8.21 5.46
C ILE A 4 -3.65 -9.37 5.55
N ARG A 5 -4.05 -9.77 6.76
CA ARG A 5 -5.07 -10.80 6.97
C ARG A 5 -6.39 -10.38 6.35
N GLU A 6 -6.85 -9.15 6.61
CA GLU A 6 -8.07 -8.63 6.00
C GLU A 6 -7.99 -8.59 4.47
N ALA A 7 -6.85 -8.17 3.91
CA ALA A 7 -6.63 -8.14 2.47
C ALA A 7 -6.59 -9.56 1.87
N ALA A 8 -5.93 -10.51 2.53
CA ALA A 8 -5.89 -11.91 2.12
C ALA A 8 -7.31 -12.50 2.07
N MET A 9 -8.12 -12.25 3.10
CA MET A 9 -9.51 -12.72 3.14
C MET A 9 -10.35 -12.06 2.05
N ALA A 10 -10.19 -10.75 1.85
CA ALA A 10 -10.91 -10.02 0.83
C ALA A 10 -10.55 -10.49 -0.59
N ARG A 11 -9.27 -10.77 -0.84
CA ARG A 11 -8.78 -11.37 -2.08
C ARG A 11 -9.39 -12.74 -2.28
N TYR A 12 -9.24 -13.64 -1.31
CA TYR A 12 -9.70 -15.02 -1.42
C TYR A 12 -11.18 -15.10 -1.79
N GLU A 13 -12.05 -14.31 -1.13
CA GLU A 13 -13.49 -14.31 -1.41
C GLU A 13 -13.86 -13.83 -2.82
N ASN A 14 -12.98 -13.06 -3.45
CA ASN A 14 -13.17 -12.52 -4.79
C ASN A 14 -12.40 -13.29 -5.88
N LEU A 15 -11.64 -14.32 -5.53
CA LEU A 15 -11.05 -15.25 -6.49
C LEU A 15 -12.14 -16.04 -7.24
N PHE A 16 -11.83 -16.45 -8.46
CA PHE A 16 -12.64 -17.42 -9.19
C PHE A 16 -12.56 -18.81 -8.53
N GLU A 17 -13.55 -19.67 -8.80
CA GLU A 17 -13.66 -20.97 -8.10
C GLU A 17 -12.49 -21.92 -8.39
N ASP A 18 -11.92 -21.87 -9.59
CA ASP A 18 -10.70 -22.58 -9.96
C ASP A 18 -9.50 -22.09 -9.14
N GLN A 19 -9.34 -20.77 -9.01
CA GLN A 19 -8.28 -20.18 -8.18
C GLN A 19 -8.46 -20.50 -6.68
N LYS A 20 -9.70 -20.50 -6.18
CA LYS A 20 -10.00 -20.94 -4.81
C LYS A 20 -9.65 -22.41 -4.60
N ALA A 21 -9.88 -23.26 -5.61
CA ALA A 21 -9.48 -24.66 -5.58
C ALA A 21 -7.96 -24.81 -5.52
N GLU A 22 -7.19 -24.04 -6.29
CA GLU A 22 -5.72 -24.07 -6.22
C GLU A 22 -5.17 -23.71 -4.84
N VAL A 23 -5.79 -22.76 -4.13
CA VAL A 23 -5.41 -22.40 -2.76
C VAL A 23 -5.72 -23.54 -1.79
N LYS A 24 -6.91 -24.16 -1.89
CA LYS A 24 -7.29 -25.31 -1.08
C LYS A 24 -6.39 -26.52 -1.34
N ASP A 25 -6.04 -26.77 -2.59
CA ASP A 25 -5.15 -27.85 -3.00
C ASP A 25 -3.74 -27.66 -2.43
N LEU A 26 -3.27 -26.41 -2.30
CA LEU A 26 -2.00 -26.13 -1.64
C LEU A 26 -2.08 -26.37 -0.12
N PHE A 27 -3.17 -25.94 0.52
CA PHE A 27 -3.40 -26.20 1.94
C PHE A 27 -3.37 -27.69 2.26
N MET A 28 -4.13 -28.50 1.52
CA MET A 28 -4.17 -29.96 1.67
C MET A 28 -2.85 -30.66 1.33
N LYS A 29 -1.94 -30.02 0.58
CA LYS A 29 -0.60 -30.55 0.33
C LYS A 29 0.37 -30.25 1.47
N MET A 30 0.11 -29.18 2.22
CA MET A 30 0.91 -28.81 3.39
C MET A 30 0.44 -29.58 4.62
N ASP A 31 -0.87 -29.63 4.87
CA ASP A 31 -1.54 -30.48 5.86
C ASP A 31 -1.35 -31.96 5.48
N SER A 32 -0.25 -32.54 5.93
CA SER A 32 0.24 -33.85 5.50
C SER A 32 -0.38 -34.98 6.32
N ASP A 33 -0.72 -34.71 7.58
CA ASP A 33 -1.43 -35.67 8.43
C ASP A 33 -2.95 -35.60 8.31
N GLY A 34 -3.48 -34.55 7.67
CA GLY A 34 -4.89 -34.38 7.36
C GLY A 34 -5.74 -33.96 8.57
N ASP A 35 -5.12 -33.34 9.58
CA ASP A 35 -5.80 -32.87 10.78
C ASP A 35 -6.59 -31.56 10.57
N GLY A 36 -6.48 -30.96 9.37
CA GLY A 36 -7.24 -29.80 8.95
C GLY A 36 -6.58 -28.46 9.27
N ARG A 37 -5.30 -28.47 9.64
CA ARG A 37 -4.47 -27.30 9.96
C ARG A 37 -3.03 -27.61 9.56
N VAL A 38 -2.17 -26.59 9.52
CA VAL A 38 -0.76 -26.76 9.13
C VAL A 38 0.12 -26.49 10.34
N SER A 39 0.82 -27.50 10.81
CA SER A 39 1.81 -27.36 11.88
C SER A 39 3.10 -26.70 11.38
N LEU A 40 3.92 -26.17 12.30
CA LEU A 40 5.24 -25.65 11.97
C LEU A 40 6.10 -26.68 11.22
N GLN A 41 6.03 -27.96 11.61
CA GLN A 41 6.82 -29.02 11.00
C GLN A 41 6.40 -29.25 9.54
N GLU A 42 5.09 -29.32 9.28
CA GLU A 42 4.54 -29.47 7.94
C GLU A 42 4.86 -28.27 7.03
N TYR A 43 4.79 -27.06 7.58
CA TYR A 43 5.24 -25.85 6.90
C TYR A 43 6.73 -25.92 6.51
N LEU A 44 7.60 -26.39 7.41
CA LEU A 44 9.05 -26.50 7.17
C LEU A 44 9.42 -27.65 6.22
N ASP A 45 8.61 -28.71 6.18
CA ASP A 45 8.82 -29.89 5.33
C ASP A 45 8.33 -29.67 3.89
N HIS A 46 7.45 -28.70 3.66
CA HIS A 46 7.03 -28.32 2.31
C HIS A 46 8.24 -27.79 1.50
N PRO A 47 8.42 -28.18 0.21
CA PRO A 47 9.62 -27.89 -0.55
C PRO A 47 9.96 -26.39 -0.56
N LYS A 48 11.14 -26.08 -0.01
CA LYS A 48 11.66 -24.72 0.20
C LYS A 48 11.72 -23.94 -1.12
N LYS A 49 11.07 -22.78 -1.14
CA LYS A 49 11.61 -21.60 -1.85
C LYS A 49 12.20 -20.65 -0.80
N ASP A 50 13.00 -19.68 -1.20
CA ASP A 50 13.60 -18.73 -0.26
C ASP A 50 12.52 -18.02 0.58
N GLY A 51 12.78 -17.80 1.87
CA GLY A 51 11.86 -17.08 2.80
C GLY A 51 10.97 -17.94 3.72
N TYR A 52 11.15 -19.26 3.78
CA TYR A 52 10.44 -20.15 4.71
C TYR A 52 11.15 -20.21 6.07
N ASP A 53 11.07 -19.14 6.85
CA ASP A 53 11.57 -19.13 8.23
C ASP A 53 10.46 -19.33 9.26
N GLN A 54 10.86 -19.71 10.47
CA GLN A 54 9.95 -19.90 11.62
C GLN A 54 9.30 -18.57 12.03
N GLU A 55 9.99 -17.44 11.83
CA GLU A 55 9.44 -16.12 12.13
C GLU A 55 8.18 -15.83 11.31
N MET A 56 8.16 -16.18 10.02
CA MET A 56 6.95 -16.10 9.20
C MET A 56 5.82 -16.97 9.74
N PHE A 57 6.14 -18.17 10.24
CA PHE A 57 5.16 -19.06 10.85
C PHE A 57 4.45 -18.39 12.02
N GLU A 58 5.25 -17.92 12.98
CA GLU A 58 4.79 -17.24 14.18
C GLU A 58 4.07 -15.91 13.88
N LEU A 59 4.44 -15.22 12.80
CA LEU A 59 3.79 -13.97 12.39
C LEU A 59 2.39 -14.17 11.78
N VAL A 60 2.21 -15.28 11.05
CA VAL A 60 0.93 -15.62 10.43
C VAL A 60 -0.02 -16.21 11.47
N ASP A 61 0.48 -17.10 12.33
CA ASP A 61 -0.20 -17.69 13.49
C ASP A 61 -0.71 -16.57 14.40
N LYS A 62 -2.02 -16.30 14.30
CA LYS A 62 -2.65 -15.14 14.93
C LYS A 62 -3.01 -15.43 16.37
N ASP A 63 -3.49 -16.63 16.65
CA ASP A 63 -3.94 -17.03 17.98
C ASP A 63 -2.83 -17.71 18.81
N GLY A 64 -1.70 -18.04 18.19
CA GLY A 64 -0.51 -18.57 18.83
C GLY A 64 -0.68 -20.02 19.24
N ASP A 65 -1.58 -20.77 18.59
CA ASP A 65 -1.83 -22.17 18.92
C ASP A 65 -0.76 -23.13 18.35
N GLY A 66 0.16 -22.61 17.54
CA GLY A 66 1.24 -23.37 16.91
C GLY A 66 0.84 -24.06 15.61
N TYR A 67 -0.34 -23.74 15.08
CA TYR A 67 -0.88 -24.24 13.84
C TYR A 67 -1.38 -23.07 12.98
N TRP A 68 -1.52 -23.33 11.68
CA TRP A 68 -2.27 -22.44 10.80
C TRP A 68 -3.59 -23.09 10.43
N ASP A 69 -4.68 -22.45 10.82
CA ASP A 69 -5.98 -22.76 10.22
C ASP A 69 -6.04 -22.28 8.75
N PHE A 70 -7.19 -22.49 8.09
CA PHE A 70 -7.32 -22.09 6.70
C PHE A 70 -7.32 -20.56 6.48
N ASP A 71 -7.73 -19.77 7.47
CA ASP A 71 -7.68 -18.30 7.40
C ASP A 71 -6.25 -17.77 7.56
N GLU A 72 -5.47 -18.37 8.45
CA GLU A 72 -4.05 -18.08 8.61
C GLU A 72 -3.26 -18.52 7.39
N PHE A 73 -3.52 -19.72 6.89
CA PHE A 73 -2.91 -20.21 5.66
C PHE A 73 -3.20 -19.31 4.45
N LYS A 74 -4.44 -18.81 4.29
CA LYS A 74 -4.77 -17.83 3.23
C LYS A 74 -3.92 -16.55 3.35
N THR A 75 -3.58 -16.14 4.56
CA THR A 75 -2.66 -15.00 4.80
C THR A 75 -1.25 -15.34 4.31
N PHE A 76 -0.73 -16.51 4.67
CA PHE A 76 0.55 -16.99 4.17
C PHE A 76 0.58 -17.08 2.65
N GLU A 77 -0.43 -17.72 2.03
CA GLU A 77 -0.54 -17.89 0.58
C GLU A 77 -0.54 -16.55 -0.15
N PHE A 78 -1.28 -15.57 0.39
CA PHE A 78 -1.33 -14.22 -0.15
C PHE A 78 0.04 -13.54 -0.11
N ILE A 79 0.75 -13.61 1.02
CA ILE A 79 2.08 -13.04 1.14
C ILE A 79 3.04 -13.75 0.18
N TYR A 80 3.06 -15.08 0.22
CA TYR A 80 4.01 -15.92 -0.49
C TYR A 80 3.85 -15.85 -2.02
N LYS A 81 2.63 -15.98 -2.55
CA LYS A 81 2.41 -16.07 -4.00
C LYS A 81 2.10 -14.75 -4.66
N VAL A 82 1.52 -13.80 -3.92
CA VAL A 82 0.89 -12.63 -4.54
C VAL A 82 1.68 -11.37 -4.25
N ARG A 83 2.03 -11.14 -2.97
CA ARG A 83 2.63 -9.89 -2.52
C ARG A 83 4.15 -9.90 -2.47
N GLY A 84 4.76 -11.05 -2.19
CA GLY A 84 6.20 -11.19 -1.96
C GLY A 84 6.63 -10.73 -0.56
N PHE A 85 7.87 -11.08 -0.20
CA PHE A 85 8.49 -10.68 1.06
C PHE A 85 9.34 -9.43 0.85
N LEU A 86 8.87 -8.29 1.33
CA LEU A 86 9.66 -7.08 1.39
C LEU A 86 10.31 -6.97 2.77
N ILE A 87 11.61 -6.77 2.78
CA ILE A 87 12.40 -6.54 3.98
C ILE A 87 13.00 -5.13 3.96
N CYS A 88 13.25 -4.59 5.14
CA CYS A 88 14.02 -3.37 5.29
C CYS A 88 15.51 -3.67 5.09
N GLU A 89 16.16 -2.94 4.19
CA GLU A 89 17.61 -3.04 3.97
C GLU A 89 18.44 -2.55 5.17
N GLY A 90 17.83 -1.82 6.11
CA GLY A 90 18.47 -1.32 7.32
C GLY A 90 18.36 -2.26 8.54
N CYS A 91 17.19 -2.90 8.76
CA CYS A 91 16.95 -3.79 9.92
C CYS A 91 16.61 -5.24 9.59
N SER A 92 16.47 -5.61 8.31
CA SER A 92 15.97 -6.91 7.85
C SER A 92 14.56 -7.28 8.33
N CYS A 93 13.92 -6.40 9.08
CA CYS A 93 12.54 -6.46 9.52
C CYS A 93 11.57 -6.45 8.31
N TYR A 94 10.44 -7.17 8.41
CA TYR A 94 9.42 -7.25 7.36
C TYR A 94 8.65 -5.93 7.16
N LEU A 95 8.36 -5.59 5.91
CA LEU A 95 7.67 -4.35 5.50
C LEU A 95 6.19 -4.61 5.17
N TRP A 96 5.34 -4.50 6.19
CA TRP A 96 3.91 -4.83 6.11
C TRP A 96 2.99 -3.67 5.73
N GLY A 97 3.37 -2.45 6.11
CA GLY A 97 2.60 -1.23 5.89
C GLY A 97 3.42 -0.21 5.09
N THR A 98 3.26 1.07 5.40
CA THR A 98 4.02 2.12 4.72
C THR A 98 5.53 1.94 4.90
N TYR A 99 6.24 1.97 3.77
CA TYR A 99 7.70 1.88 3.71
C TYR A 99 8.25 2.88 2.70
N TYR A 100 9.52 3.23 2.83
CA TYR A 100 10.22 4.14 1.94
C TYR A 100 11.10 3.35 0.98
N ALA A 101 10.88 3.52 -0.32
CA ALA A 101 11.74 2.96 -1.35
C ALA A 101 12.59 4.05 -2.01
N CYS A 102 13.82 3.70 -2.34
CA CYS A 102 14.69 4.53 -3.17
C CYS A 102 14.15 4.56 -4.60
N LEU A 103 13.74 5.73 -5.07
CA LEU A 103 13.10 5.88 -6.38
C LEU A 103 14.06 5.54 -7.54
N PRO A 104 15.34 5.98 -7.53
CA PRO A 104 16.33 5.53 -8.52
C PRO A 104 16.51 4.00 -8.56
N CYS A 105 16.61 3.32 -7.42
CA CYS A 105 16.75 1.86 -7.39
C CYS A 105 15.49 1.15 -7.85
N TYR A 106 14.33 1.66 -7.45
CA TYR A 106 13.03 1.17 -7.90
C TYR A 106 12.91 1.23 -9.43
N ASP A 107 13.29 2.37 -10.04
CA ASP A 107 13.22 2.57 -11.49
C ASP A 107 14.34 1.83 -12.25
N ALA A 108 15.52 1.67 -11.65
CA ALA A 108 16.64 0.97 -12.28
C ALA A 108 16.39 -0.53 -12.43
N GLY A 109 15.63 -1.13 -11.49
CA GLY A 109 15.23 -2.52 -11.60
C GLY A 109 16.37 -3.55 -11.50
N ASN A 110 17.56 -3.13 -11.09
CA ASN A 110 18.73 -4.01 -11.00
C ASN A 110 18.59 -5.06 -9.89
N ASP A 111 17.78 -4.76 -8.87
CA ASP A 111 17.44 -5.64 -7.76
C ASP A 111 15.92 -5.82 -7.79
N ALA A 112 15.41 -7.06 -7.83
CA ALA A 112 13.99 -7.34 -8.10
C ALA A 112 12.99 -6.68 -7.15
N PHE A 113 13.44 -6.11 -6.02
CA PHE A 113 12.61 -5.43 -5.03
C PHE A 113 13.03 -3.98 -4.75
N GLY A 114 14.09 -3.45 -5.40
CA GLY A 114 14.65 -2.13 -5.08
C GLY A 114 15.27 -2.03 -3.67
N TYR A 115 15.58 -0.80 -3.23
CA TYR A 115 16.13 -0.54 -1.89
C TYR A 115 15.05 0.04 -0.98
N ASN A 116 14.56 -0.75 -0.01
CA ASN A 116 13.40 -0.42 0.83
C ASN A 116 13.78 -0.27 2.30
N LEU A 117 13.12 0.66 2.99
CA LEU A 117 13.37 0.96 4.40
C LEU A 117 12.05 1.07 5.16
N CYS A 118 12.03 0.51 6.38
CA CYS A 118 10.94 0.76 7.31
C CYS A 118 10.95 2.23 7.77
N CYS A 119 9.81 2.71 8.28
CA CYS A 119 9.69 4.09 8.77
C CYS A 119 10.75 4.43 9.83
N SER A 120 11.10 3.49 10.72
CA SER A 120 12.12 3.71 11.76
C SER A 120 13.53 3.88 11.18
N CYS A 121 13.98 2.96 10.32
CA CYS A 121 15.30 3.05 9.69
C CYS A 121 15.41 4.31 8.84
N TYR A 122 14.35 4.66 8.09
CA TYR A 122 14.34 5.88 7.30
C TYR A 122 14.39 7.13 8.20
N ARG A 123 13.52 7.24 9.21
CA ARG A 123 13.49 8.35 10.19
C ARG A 123 14.85 8.58 10.85
N ASN A 124 15.47 7.50 11.30
CA ASN A 124 16.71 7.52 12.07
C ASN A 124 17.97 7.49 11.20
N LYS A 125 17.83 7.50 9.86
CA LYS A 125 18.95 7.38 8.91
C LYS A 125 19.86 6.19 9.22
N SER A 126 19.27 5.11 9.70
CA SER A 126 19.97 3.88 10.11
C SER A 126 20.14 2.94 8.91
N PHE A 127 20.78 3.44 7.86
CA PHE A 127 21.04 2.74 6.61
C PHE A 127 22.19 3.43 5.86
N GLN A 128 22.82 2.71 4.92
CA GLN A 128 23.83 3.27 4.04
C GLN A 128 23.41 3.05 2.59
N HIS A 129 23.16 4.15 1.88
CA HIS A 129 22.71 4.11 0.50
C HIS A 129 23.11 5.39 -0.24
N ASP A 130 23.48 5.27 -1.52
CA ASP A 130 24.06 6.37 -2.31
C ASP A 130 23.02 7.39 -2.79
N HIS A 131 21.80 6.94 -3.08
CA HIS A 131 20.72 7.81 -3.51
C HIS A 131 20.01 8.44 -2.30
N THR A 132 19.51 9.66 -2.49
CA THR A 132 18.76 10.39 -1.46
C THR A 132 17.26 10.49 -1.76
N ASP A 133 16.85 10.11 -2.97
CA ASP A 133 15.47 10.28 -3.43
C ASP A 133 14.57 9.13 -3.01
N PHE A 134 14.16 9.13 -1.74
CA PHE A 134 13.22 8.16 -1.18
C PHE A 134 11.78 8.65 -1.26
N ARG A 135 10.86 7.73 -1.53
CA ARG A 135 9.42 7.97 -1.54
C ARG A 135 8.70 6.84 -0.82
N ASP A 136 7.64 7.16 -0.10
CA ASP A 136 6.78 6.12 0.42
C ASP A 136 6.07 5.37 -0.72
N ASN A 137 5.74 4.11 -0.48
CA ASN A 137 5.11 3.21 -1.44
C ASN A 137 3.80 3.77 -2.05
N HIS A 138 2.98 4.48 -1.26
CA HIS A 138 1.76 5.11 -1.77
C HIS A 138 2.09 6.25 -2.74
N ARG A 139 3.12 7.04 -2.43
CA ARG A 139 3.59 8.12 -3.29
C ARG A 139 4.17 7.63 -4.59
N ILE A 140 4.91 6.51 -4.59
CA ILE A 140 5.40 5.89 -5.83
C ILE A 140 4.21 5.45 -6.68
N CYS A 141 3.23 4.79 -6.09
CA CYS A 141 1.99 4.41 -6.76
C CYS A 141 1.26 5.62 -7.38
N GLN A 142 1.26 6.79 -6.73
CA GLN A 142 0.68 8.01 -7.33
C GLN A 142 1.55 8.60 -8.45
N LEU A 143 2.88 8.64 -8.27
CA LEU A 143 3.81 9.24 -9.23
C LEU A 143 3.88 8.47 -10.55
N ARG A 144 3.68 7.16 -10.51
CA ARG A 144 3.73 6.27 -11.67
C ARG A 144 2.37 6.11 -12.37
N ARG A 145 1.35 6.83 -11.91
CA ARG A 145 0.02 6.80 -12.53
C ARG A 145 0.05 7.46 -13.92
N PRO A 146 -0.51 6.83 -14.96
CA PRO A 146 -0.58 7.43 -16.29
C PRO A 146 -1.37 8.75 -16.27
N LYS A 147 -0.86 9.77 -16.97
CA LYS A 147 -1.57 11.03 -17.16
C LYS A 147 -2.58 10.87 -18.29
N ARG A 148 -3.83 11.24 -18.04
CA ARG A 148 -4.92 11.21 -19.03
C ARG A 148 -4.64 12.18 -20.18
N SER A 149 -4.88 11.79 -21.43
CA SER A 149 -4.97 12.75 -22.54
C SER A 149 -6.20 13.63 -22.32
N GLN A 150 -6.03 14.95 -22.48
CA GLN A 150 -7.07 15.95 -22.20
C GLN A 150 -8.26 15.84 -23.17
N ARG A 151 -9.14 14.86 -23.04
CA ARG A 151 -10.48 14.90 -23.62
C ARG A 151 -11.52 14.33 -22.64
N ASN A 152 -12.33 15.26 -22.14
CA ASN A 152 -13.64 15.11 -21.53
C ASN A 152 -13.76 14.26 -20.26
N ALA A 153 -13.88 14.93 -19.10
CA ALA A 153 -14.69 14.41 -18.00
C ALA A 153 -15.31 15.55 -17.19
N SER A 154 -16.56 15.87 -17.50
CA SER A 154 -17.46 16.52 -16.55
C SER A 154 -17.70 15.54 -15.40
N ARG A 155 -17.50 16.02 -14.16
CA ARG A 155 -17.74 15.28 -12.90
C ARG A 155 -19.20 14.81 -12.79
N PRO A 156 -19.45 13.55 -12.42
CA PRO A 156 -20.52 13.22 -11.50
C PRO A 156 -19.89 12.96 -10.12
N VAL A 157 -20.20 13.84 -9.17
CA VAL A 157 -19.90 13.62 -7.75
C VAL A 157 -20.79 12.47 -7.29
N ASN A 158 -20.23 11.28 -7.10
CA ASN A 158 -20.97 10.22 -6.44
C ASN A 158 -20.95 10.54 -4.93
N ARG A 159 -22.02 11.22 -4.48
CA ARG A 159 -22.27 11.51 -3.07
C ARG A 159 -22.69 10.20 -2.39
N ALA A 160 -21.73 9.32 -2.11
CA ALA A 160 -21.94 8.33 -1.08
C ALA A 160 -22.18 9.10 0.23
N ASN A 161 -23.41 9.06 0.73
CA ASN A 161 -23.75 9.63 2.02
C ASN A 161 -22.96 8.83 3.07
N PRO A 162 -22.04 9.43 3.84
CA PRO A 162 -21.16 8.70 4.76
C PRO A 162 -21.99 8.12 5.91
N ARG A 163 -22.68 7.01 5.65
CA ARG A 163 -23.43 6.24 6.63
C ARG A 163 -22.50 5.18 7.20
N THR A 164 -21.53 5.64 7.97
CA THR A 164 -20.92 4.99 9.14
C THR A 164 -19.62 5.71 9.47
N ILE A 165 -19.57 6.38 10.62
CA ILE A 165 -18.31 6.73 11.26
C ILE A 165 -17.68 5.40 11.65
N ILE A 166 -16.71 4.94 10.86
CA ILE A 166 -15.97 3.71 11.17
C ILE A 166 -15.12 4.02 12.41
N LYS A 167 -15.31 3.25 13.48
CA LYS A 167 -14.57 3.38 14.76
C LYS A 167 -13.10 2.91 14.66
N ASP A 168 -12.65 2.53 13.45
CA ASP A 168 -11.40 1.79 13.23
C ASP A 168 -10.20 2.72 12.90
N GLY A 169 -10.41 4.03 12.76
CA GLY A 169 -9.39 4.96 12.24
C GLY A 169 -8.22 5.29 13.17
N GLU A 170 -8.31 5.00 14.48
CA GLU A 170 -7.25 5.38 15.44
C GLU A 170 -5.94 4.62 15.19
N ARG A 171 -6.03 3.31 14.93
CA ARG A 171 -4.85 2.48 14.63
C ARG A 171 -4.24 2.83 13.27
N GLU A 172 -5.08 3.05 12.27
CA GLU A 172 -4.67 3.35 10.89
C GLU A 172 -3.90 4.69 10.84
N MET A 173 -4.30 5.64 11.68
CA MET A 173 -3.63 6.93 11.81
C MET A 173 -2.27 6.85 12.49
N GLU A 174 -2.00 5.84 13.32
CA GLU A 174 -0.68 5.64 13.90
C GLU A 174 0.36 5.25 12.84
N GLU A 175 -0.02 4.41 11.86
CA GLU A 175 0.86 4.08 10.73
C GLU A 175 1.16 5.33 9.88
N MET A 176 0.12 6.12 9.56
CA MET A 176 0.30 7.39 8.85
C MET A 176 1.18 8.38 9.61
N HIS A 177 1.00 8.48 10.94
CA HIS A 177 1.82 9.34 11.78
C HIS A 177 3.29 8.91 11.74
N ASN A 178 3.58 7.61 11.85
CA ASN A 178 4.94 7.09 11.78
C ASN A 178 5.61 7.39 10.42
N ALA A 179 4.88 7.24 9.32
CA ALA A 179 5.35 7.64 8.00
C ALA A 179 5.59 9.16 7.93
N ALA A 180 4.63 9.97 8.38
CA ALA A 180 4.74 11.43 8.38
C ALA A 180 5.98 11.92 9.15
N MET A 181 6.26 11.34 10.33
CA MET A 181 7.46 11.67 11.11
C MET A 181 8.74 11.24 10.39
N ALA A 182 8.77 10.06 9.77
CA ALA A 182 9.91 9.59 8.99
C ALA A 182 10.19 10.49 7.77
N TYR A 183 9.12 10.91 7.08
CA TYR A 183 9.19 11.90 6.00
C TYR A 183 9.75 13.23 6.51
N TYR A 184 9.15 13.77 7.58
CA TYR A 184 9.53 15.07 8.14
C TYR A 184 11.00 15.11 8.54
N GLU A 185 11.52 14.08 9.22
CA GLU A 185 12.92 14.07 9.66
C GLU A 185 13.95 14.07 8.53
N ASN A 186 13.54 13.60 7.35
CA ASN A 186 14.37 13.55 6.15
C ASN A 186 14.15 14.71 5.18
N LEU A 187 13.26 15.66 5.52
CA LEU A 187 13.12 16.92 4.78
C LEU A 187 14.38 17.79 4.91
N THR A 188 14.61 18.66 3.92
CA THR A 188 15.59 19.74 4.05
C THR A 188 15.12 20.77 5.08
N GLU A 189 16.03 21.59 5.62
CA GLU A 189 15.67 22.63 6.58
C GLU A 189 14.69 23.65 6.01
N GLU A 190 14.78 23.95 4.71
CA GLU A 190 13.82 24.82 4.03
C GLU A 190 12.42 24.22 4.01
N GLN A 191 12.32 22.91 3.78
CA GLN A 191 11.05 22.18 3.78
C GLN A 191 10.47 22.03 5.19
N LYS A 192 11.31 21.73 6.19
CA LYS A 192 10.91 21.73 7.61
C LYS A 192 10.39 23.11 8.02
N GLN A 193 11.03 24.19 7.54
CA GLN A 193 10.56 25.55 7.79
C GLN A 193 9.21 25.85 7.11
N GLN A 194 8.94 25.29 5.93
CA GLN A 194 7.62 25.43 5.29
C GLN A 194 6.52 24.76 6.13
N ALA A 195 6.79 23.58 6.69
CA ALA A 195 5.85 22.91 7.59
C ALA A 195 5.59 23.74 8.87
N ARG A 196 6.67 24.26 9.51
CA ARG A 196 6.56 25.16 10.67
C ARG A 196 5.75 26.41 10.36
N LYS A 197 5.99 27.05 9.21
CA LYS A 197 5.22 28.22 8.78
C LYS A 197 3.73 27.90 8.60
N LEU A 198 3.38 26.72 8.07
CA LEU A 198 1.98 26.32 7.95
C LEU A 198 1.33 26.06 9.31
N TYR A 199 2.08 25.51 10.26
CA TYR A 199 1.62 25.35 11.63
C TYR A 199 1.34 26.71 12.29
N GLU A 200 2.31 27.63 12.22
CA GLU A 200 2.18 29.01 12.74
C GLU A 200 1.05 29.81 12.09
N LEU A 201 0.69 29.49 10.83
CA LEU A 201 -0.46 30.09 10.15
C LEU A 201 -1.78 29.48 10.60
N SER A 202 -1.76 28.23 11.10
CA SER A 202 -2.95 27.56 11.62
C SER A 202 -3.24 28.02 13.06
N ASP A 203 -2.20 28.15 13.89
CA ASP A 203 -2.25 28.67 15.26
C ASP A 203 -2.41 30.21 15.23
N THR A 204 -3.67 30.65 15.14
CA THR A 204 -4.01 32.07 14.94
C THR A 204 -3.83 32.86 16.22
N ASN A 205 -4.14 32.26 17.36
CA ASN A 205 -4.05 32.89 18.67
C ASN A 205 -2.61 32.85 19.26
N ARG A 206 -1.72 32.02 18.68
CA ARG A 206 -0.32 31.80 19.07
C ARG A 206 -0.15 31.22 20.46
N ASP A 207 -1.06 30.34 20.87
CA ASP A 207 -0.98 29.62 22.15
C ASP A 207 -0.04 28.40 22.08
N GLY A 208 0.48 28.10 20.88
CA GLY A 208 1.42 27.02 20.63
C GLY A 208 0.75 25.71 20.24
N THR A 209 -0.58 25.66 20.12
CA THR A 209 -1.37 24.52 19.67
C THR A 209 -2.46 24.96 18.67
N VAL A 210 -3.05 24.03 17.93
CA VAL A 210 -4.15 24.33 17.01
C VAL A 210 -5.45 23.76 17.56
N SER A 211 -6.39 24.63 17.90
CA SER A 211 -7.74 24.24 18.33
C SER A 211 -8.59 23.71 17.17
N LEU A 212 -9.73 23.06 17.47
CA LEU A 212 -10.66 22.59 16.44
C LEU A 212 -11.18 23.73 15.55
N GLU A 213 -11.44 24.90 16.11
CA GLU A 213 -11.91 26.07 15.37
C GLU A 213 -10.85 26.55 14.37
N GLU A 214 -9.61 26.75 14.85
CA GLU A 214 -8.47 27.13 14.02
C GLU A 214 -8.16 26.09 12.93
N PHE A 215 -8.28 24.80 13.25
CA PHE A 215 -8.12 23.73 12.27
C PHE A 215 -9.16 23.81 11.15
N LEU A 216 -10.44 24.03 11.48
CA LEU A 216 -11.51 24.14 10.48
C LEU A 216 -11.35 25.38 9.61
N ASP A 217 -10.98 26.51 10.21
CA ASP A 217 -10.71 27.76 9.50
C ASP A 217 -9.53 27.57 8.53
N PHE A 218 -8.43 26.98 9.00
CA PHE A 218 -7.27 26.66 8.16
C PHE A 218 -7.63 25.77 6.96
N LEU A 219 -8.42 24.70 7.17
CA LEU A 219 -8.85 23.82 6.08
C LEU A 219 -9.76 24.51 5.07
N SER A 220 -10.57 25.46 5.52
CA SER A 220 -11.44 26.27 4.66
C SER A 220 -10.59 27.22 3.81
N GLU A 221 -9.73 28.01 4.45
CA GLU A 221 -8.89 29.02 3.79
C GLU A 221 -7.93 28.42 2.76
N GLN A 222 -7.36 27.27 3.06
CA GLN A 222 -6.43 26.58 2.15
C GLN A 222 -7.14 25.72 1.08
N ASN A 223 -8.47 25.71 1.05
CA ASN A 223 -9.29 24.83 0.19
C ASN A 223 -8.98 23.33 0.35
N PHE A 224 -8.65 22.90 1.58
CA PHE A 224 -8.40 21.50 1.90
C PHE A 224 -9.65 20.74 2.38
N SER A 225 -10.76 21.43 2.59
CA SER A 225 -12.03 20.85 3.10
C SER A 225 -12.56 19.67 2.26
N GLU A 226 -12.27 19.60 0.96
CA GLU A 226 -12.67 18.45 0.12
C GLU A 226 -11.79 17.21 0.32
N TYR A 227 -10.56 17.39 0.81
CA TYR A 227 -9.54 16.35 0.93
C TYR A 227 -9.41 15.77 2.35
N VAL A 228 -10.06 16.43 3.32
CA VAL A 228 -9.91 16.16 4.74
C VAL A 228 -11.27 15.75 5.33
N PRO A 229 -11.37 14.56 5.94
CA PRO A 229 -12.62 14.08 6.49
C PRO A 229 -12.95 14.79 7.82
N PRO A 230 -14.25 14.92 8.18
CA PRO A 230 -14.68 15.67 9.35
C PRO A 230 -14.12 15.16 10.69
N ASN A 231 -13.78 13.87 10.77
CA ASN A 231 -13.21 13.25 11.97
C ASN A 231 -11.68 13.32 12.02
N LEU A 232 -11.00 13.95 11.04
CA LEU A 232 -9.53 14.00 11.02
C LEU A 232 -8.96 14.68 12.26
N PHE A 233 -9.58 15.76 12.76
CA PHE A 233 -9.09 16.46 13.94
C PHE A 233 -8.90 15.51 15.13
N LYS A 234 -9.96 14.75 15.47
CA LYS A 234 -9.92 13.77 16.57
C LYS A 234 -8.89 12.68 16.35
N LEU A 235 -8.64 12.32 15.09
CA LEU A 235 -7.67 11.30 14.71
C LEU A 235 -6.22 11.82 14.75
N LEU A 236 -6.02 13.14 14.60
CA LEU A 236 -4.73 13.79 14.75
C LEU A 236 -4.38 14.07 16.21
N ASP A 237 -5.37 14.45 17.02
CA ASP A 237 -5.26 14.63 18.47
C ASP A 237 -5.05 13.27 19.17
N LYS A 238 -3.81 12.78 19.10
CA LYS A 238 -3.41 11.45 19.58
C LYS A 238 -3.44 11.41 21.10
N ASN A 239 -3.07 12.51 21.75
CA ASN A 239 -3.02 12.58 23.21
C ASN A 239 -4.39 12.90 23.84
N GLY A 240 -5.39 13.29 23.04
CA GLY A 240 -6.76 13.56 23.46
C GLY A 240 -6.92 14.83 24.27
N ASN A 241 -6.00 15.79 24.16
CA ASN A 241 -6.03 17.04 24.92
C ASN A 241 -6.98 18.09 24.30
N GLY A 242 -7.56 17.81 23.13
CA GLY A 242 -8.48 18.69 22.42
C GLY A 242 -7.80 19.74 21.54
N THR A 243 -6.49 19.67 21.35
CA THR A 243 -5.70 20.52 20.46
C THR A 243 -4.74 19.69 19.63
N ILE A 244 -4.18 20.27 18.56
CA ILE A 244 -3.17 19.63 17.72
C ILE A 244 -1.83 20.32 17.99
N ASP A 245 -0.87 19.56 18.51
CA ASP A 245 0.52 20.04 18.66
C ASP A 245 1.32 19.94 17.34
N PHE A 246 2.58 20.37 17.36
CA PHE A 246 3.40 20.37 16.15
C PHE A 246 3.68 18.96 15.61
N GLU A 247 3.90 17.96 16.48
CA GLU A 247 4.15 16.58 16.04
C GLU A 247 2.88 15.96 15.43
N GLU A 248 1.72 16.25 16.00
CA GLU A 248 0.43 15.85 15.45
C GLU A 248 0.16 16.56 14.11
N PHE A 249 0.49 17.85 14.00
CA PHE A 249 0.36 18.63 12.78
C PHE A 249 1.25 18.12 11.62
N VAL A 250 2.42 17.55 11.90
CA VAL A 250 3.27 16.93 10.87
C VAL A 250 2.49 15.89 10.06
N THR A 251 1.59 15.15 10.71
CA THR A 251 0.71 14.17 10.06
C THR A 251 -0.25 14.84 9.08
N LEU A 252 -0.88 15.96 9.50
CA LEU A 252 -1.72 16.77 8.61
C LEU A 252 -0.92 17.30 7.41
N TYR A 253 0.26 17.86 7.66
CA TYR A 253 1.16 18.37 6.63
C TYR A 253 1.51 17.28 5.60
N TYR A 254 1.84 16.08 6.08
CA TYR A 254 2.11 14.92 5.23
C TYR A 254 0.89 14.54 4.36
N ILE A 255 -0.30 14.46 4.96
CA ILE A 255 -1.55 14.15 4.23
C ILE A 255 -1.81 15.17 3.11
N VAL A 256 -1.73 16.46 3.41
CA VAL A 256 -2.10 17.51 2.45
C VAL A 256 -1.03 17.75 1.39
N LYS A 257 0.27 17.65 1.74
CA LYS A 257 1.37 17.95 0.81
C LYS A 257 1.88 16.73 0.06
N VAL A 258 1.95 15.57 0.71
CA VAL A 258 2.52 14.35 0.12
C VAL A 258 1.42 13.49 -0.49
N CYS A 259 0.45 13.06 0.33
CA CYS A 259 -0.62 12.16 -0.09
C CYS A 259 -1.62 12.82 -1.06
N ARG A 260 -1.67 14.16 -1.07
CA ARG A 260 -2.66 14.98 -1.83
C ARG A 260 -4.11 14.67 -1.44
N GLY A 261 -4.33 14.46 -0.15
CA GLY A 261 -5.62 14.12 0.43
C GLY A 261 -5.75 12.64 0.76
N ILE A 262 -6.84 12.30 1.46
CA ILE A 262 -7.14 10.94 1.87
C ILE A 262 -7.99 10.27 0.80
N ILE A 263 -7.55 9.08 0.38
CA ILE A 263 -8.30 8.27 -0.59
C ILE A 263 -9.56 7.76 0.13
N THR A 264 -10.70 7.78 -0.54
CA THR A 264 -11.97 7.28 0.01
C THR A 264 -12.43 6.04 -0.72
N CYS A 265 -12.97 5.06 0.00
CA CYS A 265 -13.61 3.88 -0.54
C CYS A 265 -14.85 4.26 -1.36
N ASP A 266 -14.88 3.93 -2.65
CA ASP A 266 -16.02 4.14 -3.55
C ASP A 266 -17.24 3.27 -3.20
N GLY A 267 -17.07 2.25 -2.35
CA GLY A 267 -18.16 1.39 -1.88
C GLY A 267 -18.93 1.97 -0.69
N CYS A 268 -18.23 2.43 0.35
CA CYS A 268 -18.85 2.92 1.60
C CYS A 268 -18.65 4.40 1.90
N GLY A 269 -17.75 5.09 1.17
CA GLY A 269 -17.33 6.46 1.48
C GLY A 269 -16.39 6.58 2.67
N GLY A 270 -15.96 5.46 3.27
CA GLY A 270 -14.97 5.46 4.36
C GLY A 270 -13.58 5.84 3.85
N ASN A 271 -12.77 6.41 4.73
CA ASN A 271 -11.40 6.81 4.43
C ASN A 271 -10.45 5.61 4.36
N LEU A 272 -9.47 5.67 3.47
CA LEU A 272 -8.41 4.68 3.28
C LEU A 272 -7.10 5.31 3.76
N TRP A 273 -6.85 5.23 5.06
CA TRP A 273 -5.79 5.92 5.81
C TRP A 273 -4.37 5.33 5.58
N GLY A 274 -3.96 5.10 4.33
CA GLY A 274 -2.66 4.49 4.03
C GLY A 274 -2.61 2.96 4.19
N ASN A 275 -3.73 2.33 4.52
CA ASN A 275 -3.82 0.88 4.60
C ASN A 275 -3.75 0.22 3.22
N ILE A 276 -3.70 -1.11 3.24
CA ILE A 276 -3.97 -1.92 2.05
C ILE A 276 -5.42 -1.67 1.59
N TYR A 277 -5.57 -1.23 0.34
CA TYR A 277 -6.86 -1.08 -0.31
C TYR A 277 -6.82 -1.71 -1.70
N PHE A 278 -7.99 -2.10 -2.20
CA PHE A 278 -8.15 -2.66 -3.53
C PHE A 278 -8.51 -1.56 -4.51
N LEU A 279 -7.88 -1.57 -5.68
CA LEU A 279 -8.13 -0.61 -6.73
C LEU A 279 -8.40 -1.31 -8.05
N CYS A 280 -9.30 -0.74 -8.84
CA CYS A 280 -9.54 -1.19 -10.20
C CYS A 280 -8.33 -0.87 -11.08
N VAL A 281 -7.70 -1.91 -11.61
CA VAL A 281 -6.52 -1.81 -12.47
C VAL A 281 -6.82 -0.97 -13.72
N GLU A 282 -7.96 -1.23 -14.37
CA GLU A 282 -8.35 -0.50 -15.59
C GLU A 282 -8.58 1.00 -15.34
N CYS A 283 -9.31 1.36 -14.28
CA CYS A 283 -9.52 2.76 -13.90
C CYS A 283 -8.20 3.46 -13.54
N TYR A 284 -7.29 2.75 -12.88
CA TYR A 284 -5.97 3.27 -12.56
C TYR A 284 -5.19 3.63 -13.84
N TYR A 285 -5.11 2.70 -14.80
CA TYR A 285 -4.36 2.92 -16.05
C TYR A 285 -5.05 3.88 -17.02
N ALA A 286 -6.37 4.05 -16.95
CA ALA A 286 -7.10 5.05 -17.73
C ALA A 286 -6.69 6.50 -17.40
N GLY A 287 -5.94 6.73 -16.30
CA GLY A 287 -5.46 8.04 -15.89
C GLY A 287 -6.55 8.99 -15.37
N GLY A 288 -7.82 8.57 -15.40
CA GLY A 288 -8.98 9.25 -14.81
C GLY A 288 -9.17 8.94 -13.33
N ARG A 289 -10.38 9.15 -12.79
CA ARG A 289 -10.68 8.78 -11.39
C ARG A 289 -10.42 7.28 -11.18
N THR A 290 -9.67 6.95 -10.13
CA THR A 290 -9.50 5.57 -9.67
C THR A 290 -10.81 5.04 -9.08
N TYR A 291 -10.90 3.73 -8.89
CA TYR A 291 -12.01 3.12 -8.17
C TYR A 291 -11.43 2.29 -7.04
N ASP A 292 -11.49 2.82 -5.84
CA ASP A 292 -10.74 2.36 -4.67
C ASP A 292 -11.70 1.78 -3.62
N LEU A 293 -11.34 0.66 -2.99
CA LEU A 293 -12.20 -0.10 -2.08
C LEU A 293 -11.43 -0.52 -0.84
N CYS A 294 -12.00 -0.34 0.35
CA CYS A 294 -11.47 -0.96 1.56
C CYS A 294 -11.63 -2.48 1.51
N CYS A 295 -10.81 -3.21 2.28
CA CYS A 295 -10.89 -4.67 2.40
C CYS A 295 -12.31 -5.16 2.69
N LYS A 296 -13.03 -4.51 3.62
CA LYS A 296 -14.41 -4.86 3.97
C LYS A 296 -15.39 -4.71 2.80
N CYS A 297 -15.29 -3.64 2.01
CA CYS A 297 -16.17 -3.45 0.86
C CYS A 297 -15.83 -4.42 -0.28
N TYR A 298 -14.55 -4.68 -0.51
CA TYR A 298 -14.12 -5.65 -1.52
C TYR A 298 -14.53 -7.07 -1.14
N HIS A 299 -14.20 -7.53 0.07
CA HIS A 299 -14.59 -8.83 0.62
C HIS A 299 -16.09 -9.09 0.49
N ASN A 300 -16.92 -8.15 0.96
CA ASN A 300 -18.36 -8.29 0.97
C ASN A 300 -19.04 -7.92 -0.37
N LYS A 301 -18.26 -7.63 -1.42
CA LYS A 301 -18.76 -7.17 -2.73
C LYS A 301 -19.73 -5.99 -2.62
N ARG A 302 -19.49 -5.09 -1.67
CA ARG A 302 -20.31 -3.89 -1.39
C ARG A 302 -19.91 -2.73 -2.30
N PHE A 303 -19.95 -2.97 -3.60
CA PHE A 303 -19.63 -1.98 -4.62
C PHE A 303 -20.34 -2.32 -5.93
N LYS A 304 -20.41 -1.35 -6.84
CA LYS A 304 -20.96 -1.54 -8.19
C LYS A 304 -19.98 -0.95 -9.18
N HIS A 305 -19.27 -1.83 -9.87
CA HIS A 305 -18.22 -1.46 -10.81
C HIS A 305 -18.23 -2.40 -12.02
N VAL A 306 -17.84 -1.89 -13.19
CA VAL A 306 -17.94 -2.62 -14.47
C VAL A 306 -16.72 -3.48 -14.77
N HIS A 307 -15.54 -3.07 -14.30
CA HIS A 307 -14.32 -3.84 -14.43
C HIS A 307 -14.21 -4.86 -13.31
N THR A 308 -13.53 -5.98 -13.58
CA THR A 308 -13.38 -7.10 -12.64
C THR A 308 -11.96 -7.23 -12.09
N ALA A 309 -10.97 -6.62 -12.76
CA ALA A 309 -9.57 -6.67 -12.34
C ALA A 309 -9.31 -5.67 -11.20
N PHE A 310 -9.23 -6.21 -9.99
CA PHE A 310 -8.83 -5.49 -8.79
C PHE A 310 -7.54 -6.07 -8.24
N LEU A 311 -6.62 -5.19 -7.85
CA LEU A 311 -5.42 -5.54 -7.10
C LEU A 311 -5.36 -4.69 -5.84
N ASP A 312 -4.70 -5.19 -4.80
CA ASP A 312 -4.34 -4.31 -3.71
C ASP A 312 -3.21 -3.35 -4.11
N SER A 313 -3.08 -2.25 -3.36
CA SER A 313 -2.15 -1.17 -3.65
C SER A 313 -0.68 -1.58 -3.65
N TYR A 314 -0.30 -2.62 -2.91
CA TYR A 314 1.08 -3.10 -2.84
C TYR A 314 1.39 -4.03 -4.01
N VAL A 315 0.48 -4.95 -4.31
CA VAL A 315 0.59 -5.83 -5.48
C VAL A 315 0.61 -5.01 -6.77
N LEU A 316 -0.21 -3.96 -6.89
CA LEU A 316 -0.12 -3.07 -8.06
C LEU A 316 1.28 -2.50 -8.23
N LEU A 317 1.89 -2.01 -7.15
CA LEU A 317 3.22 -1.41 -7.17
C LEU A 317 4.29 -2.42 -7.59
N ASP A 318 4.29 -3.61 -7.00
CA ASP A 318 5.18 -4.71 -7.38
C ASP A 318 5.06 -5.04 -8.89
N ARG A 319 3.81 -5.20 -9.39
CA ARG A 319 3.58 -5.48 -10.82
C ARG A 319 4.02 -4.34 -11.74
N MET A 320 3.99 -3.08 -11.27
CA MET A 320 4.53 -1.96 -12.05
C MET A 320 6.04 -2.04 -12.21
N GLN A 321 6.75 -2.43 -11.16
CA GLN A 321 8.20 -2.58 -11.20
C GLN A 321 8.58 -3.69 -12.19
N LEU A 322 7.91 -4.84 -12.13
CA LEU A 322 8.11 -5.95 -13.07
C LEU A 322 7.85 -5.54 -14.53
N LYS A 323 6.80 -4.76 -14.80
CA LYS A 323 6.51 -4.25 -16.15
C LYS A 323 7.62 -3.32 -16.67
N GLN A 324 8.29 -2.57 -15.80
CA GLN A 324 9.43 -1.73 -16.19
C GLN A 324 10.66 -2.58 -16.53
N LEU A 325 10.91 -3.65 -15.78
CA LEU A 325 11.98 -4.62 -16.08
C LEU A 325 11.81 -5.26 -17.45
N ASP A 326 10.60 -5.72 -17.77
CA ASP A 326 10.27 -6.34 -19.06
C ASP A 326 10.53 -5.40 -20.24
N ARG A 327 10.25 -4.10 -20.08
CA ARG A 327 10.54 -3.07 -21.08
C ARG A 327 12.03 -2.79 -21.28
N MET A 328 12.84 -2.96 -20.24
CA MET A 328 14.28 -2.73 -20.26
C MET A 328 15.07 -3.93 -20.81
N GLN A 329 14.46 -5.12 -20.89
CA GLN A 329 15.12 -6.26 -21.52
C GLN A 329 15.27 -6.04 -23.03
N PRO A 330 16.50 -6.14 -23.59
CA PRO A 330 16.67 -6.11 -25.03
C PRO A 330 15.92 -7.31 -25.62
N LYS A 331 15.12 -7.09 -26.67
CA LYS A 331 14.46 -8.15 -27.45
C LYS A 331 15.53 -9.05 -28.11
N GLN A 332 16.12 -9.96 -27.35
CA GLN A 332 17.11 -10.89 -27.86
C GLN A 332 16.40 -12.13 -28.37
N GLN A 333 16.59 -12.36 -29.67
CA GLN A 333 16.33 -13.61 -30.35
C GLN A 333 17.01 -14.77 -29.59
N THR A 334 16.21 -15.78 -29.26
CA THR A 334 16.58 -17.17 -28.95
C THR A 334 18.09 -17.48 -28.98
N GLN A 335 18.69 -17.74 -27.82
CA GLN A 335 19.68 -18.81 -27.63
C GLN A 335 19.93 -19.09 -26.13
N ASN A 336 19.70 -20.34 -25.75
CA ASN A 336 19.85 -20.90 -24.41
C ASN A 336 21.30 -20.83 -23.91
N THR A 337 21.53 -20.32 -22.69
CA THR A 337 22.52 -20.87 -21.73
C THR A 337 22.11 -20.56 -20.28
N PRO A 338 22.41 -21.44 -19.30
CA PRO A 338 21.75 -21.45 -18.00
C PRO A 338 22.62 -20.80 -16.91
N THR A 339 22.32 -19.55 -16.60
CA THR A 339 22.53 -18.97 -15.27
C THR A 339 21.24 -18.29 -14.86
N GLN A 340 20.22 -19.11 -14.59
CA GLN A 340 18.94 -18.64 -14.06
C GLN A 340 19.08 -18.48 -12.55
N VAL A 341 19.28 -17.24 -12.10
CA VAL A 341 18.67 -16.83 -10.83
C VAL A 341 17.17 -16.86 -11.11
N THR A 342 16.50 -17.90 -10.62
CA THR A 342 15.07 -18.12 -10.88
C THR A 342 14.25 -17.14 -10.05
N TYR A 343 13.98 -15.97 -10.62
CA TYR A 343 12.92 -15.09 -10.16
C TYR A 343 11.58 -15.80 -10.34
N SER A 344 11.16 -16.52 -9.30
CA SER A 344 9.96 -17.35 -9.27
C SER A 344 8.98 -16.87 -8.17
N CYS A 345 8.82 -15.56 -7.98
CA CYS A 345 7.48 -15.10 -7.61
C CYS A 345 6.60 -15.37 -8.84
N ILE A 346 5.54 -16.15 -8.66
CA ILE A 346 4.73 -16.73 -9.72
C ILE A 346 4.22 -15.60 -10.62
N LEU A 347 4.93 -15.42 -11.74
CA LEU A 347 4.50 -14.61 -12.86
C LEU A 347 3.27 -15.30 -13.41
N ASP A 348 2.11 -14.72 -13.15
CA ASP A 348 1.02 -14.88 -14.09
C ASP A 348 1.39 -14.07 -15.33
N LEU A 349 2.14 -14.70 -16.25
CA LEU A 349 2.54 -14.09 -17.53
C LEU A 349 1.32 -13.54 -18.28
N ALA A 350 0.16 -14.19 -18.13
CA ALA A 350 -1.10 -13.72 -18.69
C ALA A 350 -1.54 -12.37 -18.07
N PHE A 351 -1.20 -12.10 -16.80
CA PHE A 351 -1.47 -10.81 -16.17
C PHE A 351 -0.53 -9.72 -16.65
N LEU A 352 0.76 -10.01 -16.87
CA LEU A 352 1.68 -9.05 -17.49
C LEU A 352 1.25 -8.71 -18.92
N ASP A 353 0.83 -9.71 -19.70
CA ASP A 353 0.26 -9.52 -21.03
C ASP A 353 -1.02 -8.67 -20.97
N TYR A 354 -1.89 -8.92 -19.99
CA TYR A 354 -3.07 -8.09 -19.75
C TYR A 354 -2.70 -6.63 -19.40
N LEU A 355 -1.74 -6.40 -18.50
CA LEU A 355 -1.24 -5.06 -18.19
C LEU A 355 -0.60 -4.35 -19.38
N ASN A 356 0.07 -5.10 -20.26
CA ASN A 356 0.61 -4.59 -21.52
C ASN A 356 -0.52 -4.25 -22.50
N SER A 357 -1.61 -5.03 -22.54
CA SER A 357 -2.77 -4.78 -23.42
C SER A 357 -3.52 -3.49 -23.09
N LEU A 358 -3.60 -3.09 -21.82
CA LEU A 358 -4.24 -1.84 -21.39
C LEU A 358 -3.52 -0.58 -21.90
N ASP A 359 -2.23 -0.70 -22.27
CA ASP A 359 -1.37 0.40 -22.73
C ASP A 359 -1.49 0.68 -24.23
N HIS A 360 -2.01 -0.26 -25.04
CA HIS A 360 -2.15 -0.07 -26.49
C HIS A 360 -3.12 1.06 -26.89
N SER A 361 -3.81 1.67 -25.93
CA SER A 361 -4.62 2.88 -26.12
C SER A 361 -3.86 4.20 -25.89
N TYR A 362 -2.61 4.16 -25.39
CA TYR A 362 -1.84 5.36 -25.01
C TYR A 362 -0.33 5.23 -25.35
N ASN A 363 0.00 5.05 -26.63
CA ASN A 363 1.37 5.25 -27.12
C ASN A 363 1.75 6.73 -27.03
N GLY A 364 2.57 7.08 -26.02
CA GLY A 364 3.03 8.46 -25.83
C GLY A 364 4.13 8.64 -24.80
N TRP A 365 5.14 7.76 -24.77
CA TRP A 365 6.41 8.05 -24.10
C TRP A 365 7.56 7.60 -25.01
N VAL A 366 7.95 8.52 -25.90
CA VAL A 366 9.31 8.61 -26.45
C VAL A 366 9.99 9.67 -25.59
N LEU A 367 11.09 9.32 -24.93
CA LEU A 367 12.17 10.28 -24.69
C LEU A 367 12.97 10.40 -25.99
#